data_AF-A0A976JL08-F1
#
_entry.id   AF-A0A976JL08-F1
#
_cell.length_a   1.000
_cell.length_b   1.000
_cell.length_c   1.000
_cell.angle_alpha   90.00
_cell.angle_beta   90.00
_cell.angle_gamma   90.00
#
_symmetry.space_group_name_H-M   'P 1'
#
loop_
_entity.id
_entity.type
_entity.pdbx_description
1 polymer ?
#
loop_
_entity_poly.entity_id
_entity_poly.type
_entity_poly.pdbx_seq_one_letter_code
_entity_poly.pdbx_strand_id
1 'polypeptide(L)'
;MKVQRVLVVALLATLSFETRAASLIEKILDNVTANINKNATIDGPIYRHKDRNKEKYGDQIASLLLKEAHRLAVGFKNEGNIEAYYGFLALALTVPNHEGLFVHFREVKGKSQYCTDSRSTGEGILSTKAKLQFKRAFNGILKQDFLVKCDKLEGERKYRQLIVGGADGSDVGVFQLSSLWHFDEFLDKGDYKSVQKTIRYGLTYLMRGYKRAVRKYSSFSCFSNEDGSPNFQNLMRGTWSAYNGGPAQLCRFNNPEDPHAPKDKGFKGNLDKTFALNNGGYFGFNKDAELELSPEVRKAVEEVVENFENKSDKSLALDTLLAK
;
A
#
# COMPACT_ATOMS: atom_id res chain seq x y z
N MET A 1 -58.23 44.07 -32.75
CA MET A 1 -56.76 43.98 -32.79
C MET A 1 -56.29 43.20 -31.57
N LYS A 2 -55.86 41.95 -31.74
CA LYS A 2 -55.45 41.05 -30.66
C LYS A 2 -53.91 41.04 -30.58
N VAL A 3 -53.38 41.41 -29.43
CA VAL A 3 -51.94 41.40 -29.15
C VAL A 3 -51.51 39.95 -28.88
N GLN A 4 -50.64 39.43 -29.74
CA GLN A 4 -50.07 38.09 -29.67
C GLN A 4 -48.90 38.11 -28.67
N ARG A 5 -49.03 37.41 -27.54
CA ARG A 5 -47.93 37.16 -26.60
C ARG A 5 -47.03 36.06 -27.20
N VAL A 6 -45.79 36.39 -27.52
CA VAL A 6 -44.74 35.40 -27.82
C VAL A 6 -44.03 35.08 -26.52
N LEU A 7 -44.22 33.85 -26.04
CA LEU A 7 -43.51 33.27 -24.91
C LEU A 7 -42.21 32.66 -25.45
N VAL A 8 -41.07 33.32 -25.24
CA VAL A 8 -39.75 32.71 -25.51
C VAL A 8 -39.37 31.91 -24.28
N VAL A 9 -39.60 30.59 -24.32
CA VAL A 9 -39.01 29.65 -23.37
C VAL A 9 -37.56 29.44 -23.79
N ALA A 10 -36.64 30.19 -23.17
CA ALA A 10 -35.23 29.88 -23.24
C ALA A 10 -34.98 28.61 -22.41
N LEU A 11 -34.87 27.47 -23.10
CA LEU A 11 -34.32 26.24 -22.53
C LEU A 11 -32.83 26.50 -22.27
N LEU A 12 -32.50 27.03 -21.10
CA LEU A 12 -31.16 26.99 -20.54
C LEU A 12 -30.90 25.53 -20.16
N ALA A 13 -30.39 24.76 -21.14
CA ALA A 13 -29.65 23.56 -20.83
C ALA A 13 -28.42 24.00 -20.03
N THR A 14 -28.50 23.88 -18.70
CA THR A 14 -27.35 23.88 -17.83
C THR A 14 -26.49 22.69 -18.24
N LEU A 15 -25.55 22.93 -19.15
CA LEU A 15 -24.37 22.11 -19.28
C LEU A 15 -23.60 22.26 -17.97
N SER A 16 -23.98 21.44 -17.01
CA SER A 16 -23.18 21.14 -15.83
C SER A 16 -21.91 20.48 -16.33
N PHE A 17 -20.93 21.29 -16.74
CA PHE A 17 -19.55 20.86 -16.73
C PHE A 17 -19.19 20.62 -15.27
N GLU A 18 -19.51 19.43 -14.76
CA GLU A 18 -18.85 18.90 -13.58
C GLU A 18 -17.38 18.69 -13.95
N THR A 19 -16.60 19.76 -13.95
CA THR A 19 -15.17 19.65 -13.65
C THR A 19 -15.07 19.27 -12.18
N ARG A 20 -15.34 17.99 -11.87
CA ARG A 20 -15.00 17.45 -10.56
C ARG A 20 -13.49 17.58 -10.44
N ALA A 21 -13.05 18.44 -9.52
CA ALA A 21 -11.67 18.46 -9.09
C ALA A 21 -11.27 17.02 -8.76
N ALA A 22 -10.17 16.53 -9.34
CA ALA A 22 -9.66 15.19 -9.05
C ALA A 22 -9.50 15.04 -7.53
N SER A 23 -9.93 13.89 -7.01
CA SER A 23 -9.77 13.60 -5.58
C SER A 23 -8.29 13.69 -5.18
N LEU A 24 -8.02 14.01 -3.90
CA LEU A 24 -6.64 14.08 -3.41
C LEU A 24 -5.85 12.80 -3.73
N ILE A 25 -6.49 11.64 -3.61
CA ILE A 25 -5.85 10.35 -3.89
C ILE A 25 -5.50 10.18 -5.37
N GLU A 26 -6.36 10.61 -6.30
CA GLU A 26 -6.05 10.57 -7.74
C GLU A 26 -4.81 11.42 -8.03
N LYS A 27 -4.75 12.65 -7.49
CA LYS A 27 -3.58 13.53 -7.66
C LYS A 27 -2.30 12.94 -7.09
N ILE A 28 -2.37 12.25 -5.94
CA ILE A 28 -1.21 11.57 -5.37
C ILE A 28 -0.78 10.45 -6.31
N LEU A 29 -1.70 9.56 -6.69
CA LEU A 29 -1.42 8.40 -7.54
C LEU A 29 -0.86 8.82 -8.93
N ASP A 30 -1.29 9.96 -9.46
CA ASP A 30 -0.77 10.52 -10.73
C ASP A 30 0.72 10.86 -10.66
N ASN A 31 1.23 11.16 -9.47
CA ASN A 31 2.64 11.49 -9.26
C ASN A 31 3.52 10.27 -8.90
N VAL A 32 2.90 9.13 -8.59
CA VAL A 32 3.59 7.91 -8.09
C VAL A 32 3.26 6.67 -8.89
N THR A 33 2.97 6.80 -10.19
CA THR A 33 2.73 5.65 -11.05
C THR A 33 3.46 5.74 -12.40
N ALA A 34 3.80 4.57 -12.94
CA ALA A 34 4.39 4.40 -14.26
C ALA A 34 3.48 3.54 -15.14
N ASN A 35 3.52 3.75 -16.45
CA ASN A 35 2.60 3.10 -17.36
C ASN A 35 3.04 1.70 -17.72
N ILE A 36 2.09 0.76 -17.64
CA ILE A 36 2.31 -0.64 -17.99
C ILE A 36 1.98 -0.83 -19.46
N ASN A 37 2.83 -1.56 -20.17
CA ASN A 37 2.58 -1.99 -21.53
C ASN A 37 1.27 -2.80 -21.62
N LYS A 38 0.42 -2.47 -22.58
CA LYS A 38 -0.88 -3.15 -22.76
C LYS A 38 -0.77 -4.67 -22.95
N ASN A 39 0.37 -5.14 -23.47
CA ASN A 39 0.62 -6.57 -23.69
C ASN A 39 1.26 -7.25 -22.46
N ALA A 40 1.63 -6.50 -21.42
CA ALA A 40 2.23 -7.08 -20.24
C ALA A 40 1.19 -7.85 -19.41
N THR A 41 1.55 -9.08 -19.03
CA THR A 41 0.78 -9.86 -18.08
C THR A 41 1.00 -9.32 -16.67
N ILE A 42 -0.10 -9.06 -15.97
CA ILE A 42 -0.14 -8.75 -14.55
C ILE A 42 -1.13 -9.68 -13.86
N ASP A 43 -0.93 -9.89 -12.57
CA ASP A 43 -1.72 -10.80 -11.74
C ASP A 43 -2.16 -10.12 -10.44
N GLY A 44 -3.44 -10.27 -10.09
CA GLY A 44 -4.05 -9.71 -8.88
C GLY A 44 -4.95 -8.48 -9.09
N PRO A 45 -5.44 -7.89 -7.99
CA PRO A 45 -6.44 -6.81 -8.02
C PRO A 45 -5.91 -5.52 -8.65
N ILE A 46 -6.79 -4.83 -9.38
CA ILE A 46 -6.50 -3.55 -10.06
C ILE A 46 -7.38 -2.45 -9.46
N TYR A 47 -6.75 -1.40 -8.95
CA TYR A 47 -7.46 -0.26 -8.38
C TYR A 47 -8.12 0.58 -9.49
N ARG A 48 -9.43 0.77 -9.38
CA ARG A 48 -10.22 1.69 -10.22
C ARG A 48 -10.93 2.68 -9.32
N HIS A 49 -10.49 3.94 -9.28
CA HIS A 49 -10.95 4.90 -8.28
C HIS A 49 -12.48 4.94 -8.11
N LYS A 50 -13.24 4.98 -9.21
CA LYS A 50 -14.71 5.05 -9.18
C LYS A 50 -15.42 3.73 -8.91
N ASP A 51 -14.77 2.61 -9.22
CA ASP A 51 -15.39 1.27 -9.20
C ASP A 51 -14.84 0.39 -8.05
N ARG A 52 -13.83 0.85 -7.31
CA ARG A 52 -13.08 0.07 -6.30
C ARG A 52 -13.94 -0.68 -5.29
N ASN A 53 -15.02 -0.05 -4.80
CA ASN A 53 -15.91 -0.65 -3.79
C ASN A 53 -16.85 -1.66 -4.43
N LYS A 54 -17.40 -1.33 -5.60
CA LYS A 54 -18.20 -2.26 -6.43
C LYS A 54 -17.41 -3.51 -6.81
N GLU A 55 -16.11 -3.34 -7.10
CA GLU A 55 -15.19 -4.42 -7.47
C GLU A 55 -14.60 -5.16 -6.27
N LYS A 56 -14.96 -4.77 -5.03
CA LYS A 56 -14.44 -5.35 -3.79
C LYS A 56 -12.91 -5.35 -3.72
N TYR A 57 -12.28 -4.28 -4.22
CA TYR A 57 -10.83 -4.12 -4.19
C TYR A 57 -10.28 -4.18 -2.75
N GLY A 58 -11.00 -3.55 -1.80
CA GLY A 58 -10.68 -3.59 -0.38
C GLY A 58 -10.63 -5.02 0.16
N ASP A 59 -11.67 -5.81 -0.10
CA ASP A 59 -11.74 -7.23 0.30
C ASP A 59 -10.53 -8.02 -0.22
N GLN A 60 -10.19 -7.85 -1.50
CA GLN A 60 -9.10 -8.56 -2.15
C GLN A 60 -7.75 -8.22 -1.50
N ILE A 61 -7.47 -6.93 -1.27
CA ILE A 61 -6.22 -6.50 -0.65
C ILE A 61 -6.13 -6.94 0.80
N ALA A 62 -7.17 -6.70 1.61
CA ALA A 62 -7.18 -7.09 3.02
C ALA A 62 -7.02 -8.60 3.20
N SER A 63 -7.71 -9.40 2.38
CA SER A 63 -7.58 -10.87 2.42
C SER A 63 -6.18 -11.35 2.06
N LEU A 64 -5.55 -10.78 1.03
CA LEU A 64 -4.17 -11.12 0.66
C LEU A 64 -3.17 -10.76 1.75
N LEU A 65 -3.32 -9.59 2.37
CA LEU A 65 -2.48 -9.15 3.48
C LEU A 65 -2.60 -10.08 4.68
N LEU A 66 -3.82 -10.37 5.13
CA LEU A 66 -4.06 -11.25 6.27
C LEU A 66 -3.59 -12.68 6.01
N LYS A 67 -3.82 -13.22 4.80
CA LYS A 67 -3.38 -14.57 4.43
C LYS A 67 -1.87 -14.73 4.45
N GLU A 68 -1.13 -13.79 3.83
CA GLU A 68 0.32 -13.84 3.83
C GLU A 68 0.93 -13.49 5.19
N ALA A 69 0.30 -12.59 5.96
CA ALA A 69 0.73 -12.26 7.32
C ALA A 69 0.55 -13.43 8.28
N HIS A 70 -0.62 -14.07 8.27
CA HIS A 70 -0.89 -15.29 9.03
C HIS A 70 0.16 -16.36 8.75
N ARG A 71 0.40 -16.67 7.47
CA ARG A 71 1.38 -17.67 7.04
C ARG A 71 2.77 -17.42 7.64
N LEU A 72 3.18 -16.15 7.77
CA LEU A 72 4.48 -15.78 8.32
C LEU A 72 4.51 -15.77 9.84
N ALA A 73 3.41 -15.39 10.48
CA ALA A 73 3.33 -15.12 11.92
C ALA A 73 2.80 -16.29 12.76
N VAL A 74 2.18 -17.32 12.15
CA VAL A 74 1.56 -18.45 12.87
C VAL A 74 2.51 -19.14 13.86
N GLY A 75 3.82 -19.10 13.62
CA GLY A 75 4.82 -19.56 14.58
C GLY A 75 4.72 -18.87 15.95
N PHE A 76 4.48 -17.55 15.99
CA PHE A 76 4.28 -16.84 17.26
C PHE A 76 3.03 -17.33 18.00
N LYS A 77 1.94 -17.59 17.26
CA LYS A 77 0.70 -18.15 17.84
C LYS A 77 0.97 -19.53 18.43
N ASN A 78 1.67 -20.40 17.71
CA ASN A 78 2.03 -21.75 18.16
C ASN A 78 2.97 -21.74 19.38
N GLU A 79 3.79 -20.69 19.52
CA GLU A 79 4.66 -20.46 20.68
C GLU A 79 3.91 -19.83 21.88
N GLY A 80 2.59 -19.57 21.75
CA GLY A 80 1.79 -18.90 22.78
C GLY A 80 2.00 -17.38 22.85
N ASN A 81 2.75 -16.78 21.92
CA ASN A 81 2.99 -15.35 21.83
C ASN A 81 1.91 -14.66 20.97
N ILE A 82 0.71 -14.59 21.53
CA ILE A 82 -0.49 -14.05 20.87
C ILE A 82 -0.32 -12.57 20.49
N GLU A 83 0.28 -11.77 21.36
CA GLU A 83 0.55 -10.34 21.07
C GLU A 83 1.51 -10.16 19.89
N ALA A 84 2.56 -11.00 19.77
CA ALA A 84 3.44 -10.96 18.60
C ALA A 84 2.73 -11.39 17.31
N TYR A 85 1.86 -12.40 17.39
CA TYR A 85 1.08 -12.85 16.25
C TYR A 85 0.17 -11.75 15.72
N TYR A 86 -0.74 -11.24 16.55
CA TYR A 86 -1.68 -10.20 16.13
C TYR A 86 -1.00 -8.85 15.87
N GLY A 87 0.09 -8.55 16.58
CA GLY A 87 0.93 -7.38 16.30
C GLY A 87 1.52 -7.42 14.89
N PHE A 88 1.98 -8.58 14.41
CA PHE A 88 2.43 -8.67 13.02
C PHE A 88 1.30 -8.52 12.00
N LEU A 89 0.12 -9.08 12.28
CA LEU A 89 -1.05 -8.93 11.40
C LEU A 89 -1.51 -7.47 11.32
N ALA A 90 -1.57 -6.76 12.45
CA ALA A 90 -1.86 -5.32 12.47
C ALA A 90 -0.81 -4.53 11.68
N LEU A 91 0.47 -4.81 11.88
CA LEU A 91 1.56 -4.19 11.12
C LEU A 91 1.44 -4.43 9.61
N ALA A 92 1.01 -5.63 9.20
CA ALA A 92 0.77 -5.98 7.80
C ALA A 92 -0.39 -5.18 7.17
N LEU A 93 -1.37 -4.76 7.95
CA LEU A 93 -2.44 -3.87 7.53
C LEU A 93 -2.00 -2.39 7.49
N THR A 94 -0.99 -2.01 8.28
CA THR A 94 -0.51 -0.63 8.37
C THR A 94 0.48 -0.25 7.26
N VAL A 95 1.51 -1.07 7.04
CA VAL A 95 2.63 -0.71 6.13
C VAL A 95 2.17 -0.40 4.71
N PRO A 96 1.29 -1.20 4.07
CA PRO A 96 0.79 -0.91 2.73
C PRO A 96 0.05 0.43 2.61
N ASN A 97 -0.61 0.89 3.66
CA ASN A 97 -1.27 2.18 3.67
C ASN A 97 -0.24 3.33 3.67
N HIS A 98 0.77 3.19 4.51
CA HIS A 98 1.82 4.18 4.68
C HIS A 98 2.72 4.29 3.45
N GLU A 99 3.14 3.15 2.91
CA GLU A 99 4.10 3.08 1.81
C GLU A 99 3.40 3.19 0.44
N GLY A 100 2.35 2.41 0.19
CA GLY A 100 1.79 2.22 -1.14
C GLY A 100 0.33 2.64 -1.32
N LEU A 101 -0.30 3.25 -0.31
CA LEU A 101 -1.71 3.67 -0.34
C LEU A 101 -2.67 2.49 -0.59
N PHE A 102 -2.27 1.27 -0.21
CA PHE A 102 -2.93 0.00 -0.58
C PHE A 102 -3.04 -0.27 -2.09
N VAL A 103 -2.36 0.49 -2.95
CA VAL A 103 -2.40 0.31 -4.40
C VAL A 103 -1.12 -0.36 -4.88
N HIS A 104 -1.28 -1.34 -5.77
CA HIS A 104 -0.17 -1.92 -6.52
C HIS A 104 -0.30 -1.59 -8.01
N PHE A 105 -1.43 -1.99 -8.59
CA PHE A 105 -1.85 -1.63 -9.93
C PHE A 105 -3.06 -0.69 -9.88
N ARG A 106 -3.12 0.25 -10.82
CA ARG A 106 -4.32 1.04 -11.11
C ARG A 106 -4.68 1.03 -12.60
N GLU A 107 -5.94 1.29 -12.91
CA GLU A 107 -6.40 1.52 -14.29
C GLU A 107 -7.00 2.93 -14.40
N VAL A 108 -6.59 3.65 -15.43
CA VAL A 108 -7.03 5.03 -15.70
C VAL A 108 -7.62 5.14 -17.10
N LYS A 109 -8.42 6.19 -17.32
CA LYS A 109 -8.93 6.52 -18.66
C LYS A 109 -7.80 7.02 -19.56
N GLY A 110 -7.86 6.66 -20.83
CA GLY A 110 -6.97 7.13 -21.88
C GLY A 110 -7.11 8.61 -22.14
N LYS A 111 -6.33 9.43 -21.45
CA LYS A 111 -6.01 10.84 -21.76
C LYS A 111 -4.63 11.16 -21.16
N SER A 112 -3.85 11.98 -21.88
CA SER A 112 -2.43 12.23 -21.61
C SER A 112 -2.12 12.82 -20.23
N GLN A 113 -3.08 13.45 -19.55
CA GLN A 113 -2.84 14.12 -18.26
C GLN A 113 -2.42 13.17 -17.12
N TYR A 114 -2.71 11.87 -17.22
CA TYR A 114 -2.34 10.86 -16.21
C TYR A 114 -1.10 10.07 -16.57
N CYS A 115 -0.49 10.38 -17.73
CA CYS A 115 0.62 9.64 -18.28
C CYS A 115 1.92 10.43 -18.08
N THR A 116 2.90 9.84 -17.40
CA THR A 116 4.22 10.47 -17.20
C THR A 116 5.35 9.57 -17.69
N ASP A 117 6.15 10.09 -18.63
CA ASP A 117 7.29 9.34 -19.18
C ASP A 117 8.41 9.19 -18.15
N SER A 118 8.68 10.23 -17.36
CA SER A 118 9.80 10.26 -16.41
C SER A 118 9.77 9.12 -15.39
N ARG A 119 8.56 8.69 -14.97
CA ARG A 119 8.35 7.55 -14.08
C ARG A 119 8.55 6.22 -14.80
N SER A 120 8.09 6.12 -16.04
CA SER A 120 8.16 4.90 -16.85
C SER A 120 9.58 4.62 -17.37
N THR A 121 10.44 5.64 -17.44
CA THR A 121 11.85 5.52 -17.87
C THR A 121 12.84 5.43 -16.71
N GLY A 122 12.40 5.70 -15.48
CA GLY A 122 13.27 5.86 -14.32
C GLY A 122 14.18 7.09 -14.42
N GLU A 123 13.83 8.10 -15.23
CA GLU A 123 14.67 9.29 -15.43
C GLU A 123 14.88 10.08 -14.14
N GLY A 124 13.84 10.18 -13.31
CA GLY A 124 13.86 10.87 -12.02
C GLY A 124 14.47 10.08 -10.85
N ILE A 125 15.04 8.90 -11.10
CA ILE A 125 15.69 8.11 -10.04
C ILE A 125 17.03 8.74 -9.69
N LEU A 126 17.22 9.07 -8.40
CA LEU A 126 18.39 9.81 -7.92
C LEU A 126 19.67 8.94 -7.93
N SER A 127 19.56 7.68 -7.50
CA SER A 127 20.71 6.77 -7.46
C SER A 127 21.00 6.18 -8.83
N THR A 128 22.22 6.36 -9.35
CA THR A 128 22.65 5.78 -10.63
C THR A 128 22.51 4.25 -10.65
N LYS A 129 22.85 3.58 -9.54
CA LYS A 129 22.73 2.13 -9.41
C LYS A 129 21.26 1.69 -9.45
N ALA A 130 20.41 2.35 -8.67
CA ALA A 130 18.97 2.08 -8.65
C ALA A 130 18.35 2.31 -10.04
N LYS A 131 18.73 3.39 -10.72
CA LYS A 131 18.28 3.70 -12.08
C LYS A 131 18.65 2.61 -13.08
N LEU A 132 19.88 2.09 -13.01
CA LEU A 132 20.32 0.99 -13.87
C LEU A 132 19.53 -0.30 -13.58
N GLN A 133 19.36 -0.63 -12.31
CA GLN A 133 18.58 -1.79 -11.86
C GLN A 133 17.11 -1.69 -12.29
N PHE A 134 16.49 -0.52 -12.10
CA PHE A 134 15.14 -0.22 -12.57
C PHE A 134 15.00 -0.42 -14.08
N LYS A 135 15.88 0.21 -14.87
CA LYS A 135 15.87 0.04 -16.34
C LYS A 135 16.06 -1.40 -16.77
N ARG A 136 16.92 -2.16 -16.10
CA ARG A 136 17.11 -3.60 -16.38
C ARG A 136 15.86 -4.41 -16.07
N ALA A 137 15.15 -4.09 -14.98
CA ALA A 137 13.92 -4.79 -14.62
C ALA A 137 12.78 -4.53 -15.60
N PHE A 138 12.62 -3.28 -16.06
CA PHE A 138 11.41 -2.83 -16.75
C PHE A 138 11.57 -2.56 -18.25
N ASN A 139 12.77 -2.16 -18.71
CA ASN A 139 13.01 -1.60 -20.05
C ASN A 139 14.14 -2.36 -20.78
N GLY A 140 14.42 -3.60 -20.38
CA GLY A 140 15.48 -4.43 -20.95
C GLY A 140 15.00 -5.21 -22.17
N ILE A 141 15.86 -5.32 -23.19
CA ILE A 141 15.64 -6.01 -24.48
C ILE A 141 15.07 -7.43 -24.33
N LEU A 142 15.41 -8.13 -23.24
CA LEU A 142 15.02 -9.53 -23.01
C LEU A 142 13.70 -9.73 -22.26
N LYS A 143 13.09 -8.69 -21.66
CA LYS A 143 11.96 -8.85 -20.72
C LYS A 143 10.61 -8.33 -21.21
N GLN A 144 10.56 -7.87 -22.46
CA GLN A 144 9.51 -6.99 -22.99
C GLN A 144 9.44 -5.69 -22.17
N ASP A 145 9.29 -4.54 -22.84
CA ASP A 145 9.14 -3.26 -22.15
C ASP A 145 7.91 -3.30 -21.25
N PHE A 146 8.05 -3.68 -19.99
CA PHE A 146 6.92 -3.84 -19.07
C PHE A 146 6.36 -2.47 -18.74
N LEU A 147 7.26 -1.50 -18.51
CA LEU A 147 6.91 -0.10 -18.44
C LEU A 147 7.15 0.57 -19.78
N VAL A 148 6.22 1.44 -20.20
CA VAL A 148 6.28 2.12 -21.50
C VAL A 148 6.02 3.61 -21.36
N LYS A 149 6.55 4.36 -22.31
CA LYS A 149 6.25 5.77 -22.50
C LYS A 149 4.81 5.99 -22.98
N CYS A 150 4.35 7.22 -22.89
CA CYS A 150 3.00 7.65 -23.22
C CYS A 150 2.64 7.49 -24.70
N ASP A 151 3.61 7.63 -25.60
CA ASP A 151 3.44 7.42 -27.04
C ASP A 151 2.99 5.98 -27.36
N LYS A 152 3.43 4.99 -26.58
CA LYS A 152 3.00 3.58 -26.72
C LYS A 152 1.58 3.30 -26.26
N LEU A 153 0.91 4.27 -25.65
CA LEU A 153 -0.47 4.18 -25.18
C LEU A 153 -1.42 5.08 -25.97
N GLU A 154 -0.94 5.70 -27.05
CA GLU A 154 -1.79 6.56 -27.88
C GLU A 154 -2.98 5.77 -28.46
N GLY A 155 -4.17 6.35 -28.39
CA GLY A 155 -5.42 5.72 -28.83
C GLY A 155 -6.03 4.70 -27.86
N GLU A 156 -5.32 4.30 -26.80
CA GLU A 156 -5.87 3.38 -25.80
C GLU A 156 -6.99 4.07 -25.00
N ARG A 157 -8.17 3.44 -24.93
CA ARG A 157 -9.31 3.99 -24.15
C ARG A 157 -9.06 3.97 -22.65
N LYS A 158 -8.24 3.03 -22.20
CA LYS A 158 -7.80 2.83 -20.82
C LYS A 158 -6.44 2.17 -20.84
N TYR A 159 -5.62 2.46 -19.84
CA TYR A 159 -4.35 1.77 -19.64
C TYR A 159 -4.11 1.54 -18.14
N ARG A 160 -3.17 0.64 -17.87
CA ARG A 160 -2.82 0.22 -16.51
C ARG A 160 -1.51 0.86 -16.09
N GLN A 161 -1.36 1.09 -14.81
CA GLN A 161 -0.18 1.69 -14.24
C GLN A 161 0.24 0.94 -12.98
N LEU A 162 1.55 0.91 -12.73
CA LEU A 162 2.19 0.33 -11.55
C LEU A 162 2.59 1.48 -10.63
N ILE A 163 2.38 1.32 -9.34
CA ILE A 163 2.92 2.25 -8.34
C ILE A 163 4.45 2.21 -8.39
N VAL A 164 5.05 3.35 -8.70
CA VAL A 164 6.50 3.57 -8.63
C VAL A 164 6.79 4.94 -8.03
N GLY A 165 7.75 5.03 -7.13
CA GLY A 165 7.96 6.25 -6.36
C GLY A 165 9.02 6.10 -5.28
N GLY A 166 8.69 6.53 -4.08
CA GLY A 166 9.65 6.60 -2.99
C GLY A 166 10.52 7.84 -3.01
N ALA A 167 11.35 7.96 -1.97
CA ALA A 167 12.18 9.15 -1.74
C ALA A 167 13.22 9.36 -2.86
N ASP A 168 13.75 8.29 -3.43
CA ASP A 168 14.72 8.34 -4.53
C ASP A 168 14.10 8.06 -5.91
N GLY A 169 12.78 7.86 -5.97
CA GLY A 169 12.02 7.57 -7.17
C GLY A 169 12.08 6.12 -7.67
N SER A 170 12.73 5.21 -6.93
CA SER A 170 13.05 3.85 -7.36
C SER A 170 12.22 2.73 -6.72
N ASP A 171 11.30 3.09 -5.82
CA ASP A 171 10.49 2.16 -5.04
C ASP A 171 9.28 1.66 -5.84
N VAL A 172 8.96 0.39 -5.69
CA VAL A 172 7.95 -0.28 -6.54
C VAL A 172 6.85 -0.94 -5.71
N GLY A 173 5.61 -0.73 -6.13
CA GLY A 173 4.44 -1.46 -5.69
C GLY A 173 3.92 -1.06 -4.32
N VAL A 174 2.96 -1.86 -3.83
CA VAL A 174 2.19 -1.57 -2.60
C VAL A 174 3.02 -1.56 -1.31
N PHE A 175 4.23 -2.13 -1.36
CA PHE A 175 5.21 -2.11 -0.27
C PHE A 175 6.37 -1.13 -0.50
N GLN A 176 6.40 -0.39 -1.62
CA GLN A 176 7.51 0.52 -1.98
C GLN A 176 8.88 -0.16 -1.90
N LEU A 177 9.05 -1.25 -2.65
CA LEU A 177 10.29 -2.02 -2.67
C LEU A 177 11.30 -1.38 -3.61
N SER A 178 12.30 -0.71 -3.06
CA SER A 178 13.39 -0.04 -3.79
C SER A 178 14.13 -0.95 -4.77
N SER A 179 14.29 -0.48 -6.00
CA SER A 179 15.18 -1.12 -6.97
C SER A 179 16.64 -1.15 -6.53
N LEU A 180 17.07 -0.27 -5.60
CA LEU A 180 18.43 -0.28 -5.07
C LEU A 180 18.71 -1.51 -4.19
N TRP A 181 17.74 -1.85 -3.34
CA TRP A 181 17.91 -2.82 -2.25
C TRP A 181 17.27 -4.18 -2.54
N HIS A 182 16.25 -4.22 -3.41
CA HIS A 182 15.44 -5.42 -3.65
C HIS A 182 15.57 -5.95 -5.09
N PHE A 183 16.58 -5.51 -5.85
CA PHE A 183 16.71 -5.87 -7.27
C PHE A 183 16.75 -7.38 -7.51
N ASP A 184 17.77 -8.07 -7.00
CA ASP A 184 18.02 -9.47 -7.38
C ASP A 184 16.93 -10.42 -6.85
N GLU A 185 16.39 -10.13 -5.66
CA GLU A 185 15.45 -11.02 -5.01
C GLU A 185 13.99 -10.80 -5.43
N PHE A 186 13.64 -9.61 -5.93
CA PHE A 186 12.26 -9.22 -6.23
C PHE A 186 12.10 -8.68 -7.67
N LEU A 187 12.82 -7.61 -8.04
CA LEU A 187 12.60 -6.97 -9.35
C LEU A 187 13.09 -7.83 -10.51
N ASP A 188 14.29 -8.41 -10.43
CA ASP A 188 14.86 -9.21 -11.51
C ASP A 188 14.11 -10.55 -11.68
N LYS A 189 13.38 -10.99 -10.65
CA LYS A 189 12.48 -12.15 -10.75
C LYS A 189 11.12 -11.82 -11.38
N GLY A 190 10.82 -10.54 -11.57
CA GLY A 190 9.53 -10.10 -12.10
C GLY A 190 8.38 -10.24 -11.11
N ASP A 191 8.66 -10.35 -9.81
CA ASP A 191 7.62 -10.58 -8.80
C ASP A 191 6.68 -9.37 -8.64
N TYR A 192 7.12 -8.17 -9.03
CA TYR A 192 6.29 -6.97 -9.13
C TYR A 192 5.10 -7.12 -10.09
N LYS A 193 5.09 -8.14 -10.97
CA LYS A 193 3.98 -8.39 -11.88
C LYS A 193 2.76 -9.01 -11.17
N SER A 194 2.90 -9.47 -9.93
CA SER A 194 1.82 -10.03 -9.12
C SER A 194 1.65 -9.28 -7.80
N VAL A 195 0.40 -8.91 -7.48
CA VAL A 195 0.06 -8.28 -6.19
C VAL A 195 0.41 -9.20 -5.03
N GLN A 196 0.03 -10.47 -5.09
CA GLN A 196 0.29 -11.42 -4.00
C GLN A 196 1.80 -11.64 -3.80
N LYS A 197 2.57 -11.79 -4.88
CA LYS A 197 4.03 -11.95 -4.76
C LYS A 197 4.69 -10.71 -4.16
N THR A 198 4.24 -9.53 -4.55
CA THR A 198 4.72 -8.26 -3.97
C THR A 198 4.40 -8.17 -2.48
N ILE A 199 3.16 -8.47 -2.08
CA ILE A 199 2.75 -8.53 -0.67
C ILE A 199 3.59 -9.56 0.10
N ARG A 200 3.73 -10.77 -0.43
CA ARG A 200 4.50 -11.85 0.20
C ARG A 200 5.96 -11.44 0.42
N TYR A 201 6.60 -10.84 -0.59
CA TYR A 201 7.98 -10.39 -0.47
C TYR A 201 8.12 -9.28 0.58
N GLY A 202 7.29 -8.23 0.50
CA GLY A 202 7.30 -7.10 1.44
C GLY A 202 7.07 -7.56 2.88
N LEU A 203 6.07 -8.40 3.13
CA LEU A 203 5.82 -8.97 4.45
C LEU A 203 6.94 -9.90 4.93
N THR A 204 7.56 -10.66 4.03
CA THR A 204 8.72 -11.51 4.40
C THR A 204 9.89 -10.65 4.86
N TYR A 205 10.17 -9.56 4.15
CA TYR A 205 11.23 -8.61 4.53
C TYR A 205 10.90 -7.93 5.87
N LEU A 206 9.65 -7.47 6.05
CA LEU A 206 9.16 -6.88 7.28
C LEU A 206 9.24 -7.85 8.49
N MET A 207 8.87 -9.11 8.29
CA MET A 207 8.94 -10.16 9.31
C MET A 207 10.36 -10.42 9.81
N ARG A 208 11.39 -10.26 8.96
CA ARG A 208 12.79 -10.37 9.41
C ARG A 208 13.12 -9.33 10.48
N GLY A 209 12.68 -8.08 10.26
CA GLY A 209 12.79 -7.00 11.24
C GLY A 209 11.96 -7.29 12.49
N TYR A 210 10.71 -7.73 12.31
CA TYR A 210 9.79 -8.01 13.41
C TYR A 210 10.30 -9.11 14.35
N LYS A 211 10.75 -10.25 13.80
CA LYS A 211 11.36 -11.33 14.59
C LYS A 211 12.57 -10.84 15.37
N ARG A 212 13.41 -9.99 14.77
CA ARG A 212 14.56 -9.40 15.47
C ARG A 212 14.11 -8.51 16.61
N ALA A 213 13.11 -7.66 16.39
CA ALA A 213 12.56 -6.78 17.40
C ALA A 213 11.99 -7.58 18.58
N VAL A 214 11.10 -8.55 18.31
CA VAL A 214 10.49 -9.42 19.33
C VAL A 214 11.55 -10.19 20.11
N ARG A 215 12.55 -10.78 19.45
CA ARG A 215 13.60 -11.59 20.14
C ARG A 215 14.60 -10.76 20.93
N LYS A 216 14.84 -9.51 20.53
CA LYS A 216 15.88 -8.65 21.13
C LYS A 216 15.29 -7.46 21.87
N TYR A 217 14.00 -7.46 22.19
CA TYR A 217 13.32 -6.30 22.77
C TYR A 217 14.03 -5.80 24.03
N SER A 218 14.47 -6.70 24.91
CA SER A 218 15.19 -6.38 26.15
C SER A 218 16.56 -5.72 25.96
N SER A 219 17.15 -5.82 24.76
CA SER A 219 18.39 -5.13 24.40
C SER A 219 18.16 -3.68 23.97
N PHE A 220 16.91 -3.25 23.82
CA PHE A 220 16.54 -1.92 23.36
C PHE A 220 15.50 -1.31 24.31
N SER A 221 15.89 -0.33 25.11
CA SER A 221 14.97 0.34 26.04
C SER A 221 13.72 0.92 25.37
N CYS A 222 13.81 1.29 24.09
CA CYS A 222 12.67 1.78 23.30
C CYS A 222 11.56 0.74 23.08
N PHE A 223 11.85 -0.56 23.29
CA PHE A 223 10.90 -1.66 23.09
C PHE A 223 10.35 -2.24 24.40
N SER A 224 10.71 -1.69 25.55
CA SER A 224 10.22 -2.14 26.85
C SER A 224 9.18 -1.18 27.42
N ASN A 225 8.19 -1.73 28.12
CA ASN A 225 7.36 -0.98 29.06
C ASN A 225 8.16 -0.71 30.35
N GLU A 226 7.59 0.10 31.25
CA GLU A 226 8.21 0.43 32.54
C GLU A 226 8.47 -0.80 33.42
N ASP A 227 7.62 -1.83 33.32
CA ASP A 227 7.75 -3.11 34.03
C ASP A 227 8.76 -4.08 33.37
N GLY A 228 9.44 -3.66 32.31
CA GLY A 228 10.39 -4.48 31.55
C GLY A 228 9.75 -5.48 30.58
N SER A 229 8.42 -5.53 30.49
CA SER A 229 7.70 -6.35 29.50
C SER A 229 7.84 -5.74 28.08
N PRO A 230 7.66 -6.53 27.00
CA PRO A 230 7.74 -6.00 25.65
C PRO A 230 6.58 -5.03 25.34
N ASN A 231 6.90 -3.89 24.74
CA ASN A 231 5.94 -2.96 24.17
C ASN A 231 5.73 -3.27 22.69
N PHE A 232 4.68 -4.03 22.36
CA PHE A 232 4.45 -4.48 20.98
C PHE A 232 4.12 -3.37 19.98
N GLN A 233 3.53 -2.26 20.44
CA GLN A 233 3.32 -1.10 19.56
C GLN A 233 4.66 -0.45 19.18
N ASN A 234 5.57 -0.29 20.13
CA ASN A 234 6.92 0.19 19.84
C ASN A 234 7.71 -0.81 18.99
N LEU A 235 7.55 -2.12 19.21
CA LEU A 235 8.14 -3.15 18.34
C LEU A 235 7.66 -3.02 16.89
N MET A 236 6.38 -2.76 16.66
CA MET A 236 5.84 -2.48 15.32
C MET A 236 6.45 -1.22 14.71
N ARG A 237 6.51 -0.12 15.47
CA ARG A 237 7.12 1.14 15.02
C ARG A 237 8.59 0.95 14.66
N GLY A 238 9.37 0.32 15.53
CA GLY A 238 10.78 0.07 15.27
C GLY A 238 11.04 -0.90 14.13
N THR A 239 10.18 -1.90 13.97
CA THR A 239 10.22 -2.80 12.81
C THR A 239 10.05 -2.02 11.51
N TRP A 240 9.08 -1.10 11.47
CA TRP A 240 8.91 -0.22 10.32
C TRP A 240 10.08 0.76 10.16
N SER A 241 10.60 1.36 11.23
CA SER A 241 11.78 2.23 11.16
C SER A 241 12.97 1.49 10.54
N ALA A 242 13.15 0.20 10.89
CA ALA A 242 14.18 -0.65 10.30
C ALA A 242 13.88 -1.08 8.86
N TYR A 243 12.61 -1.26 8.49
CA TYR A 243 12.18 -1.47 7.11
C TYR A 243 12.56 -0.28 6.22
N ASN A 244 12.26 0.94 6.68
CA ASN A 244 12.42 2.18 5.91
C ASN A 244 13.86 2.74 5.96
N GLY A 245 14.56 2.61 7.09
CA GLY A 245 15.89 3.19 7.32
C GLY A 245 17.03 2.17 7.44
N GLY A 246 16.74 0.88 7.34
CA GLY A 246 17.69 -0.20 7.49
C GLY A 246 17.83 -0.73 8.92
N PRO A 247 18.47 -1.91 9.12
CA PRO A 247 18.38 -2.68 10.38
C PRO A 247 18.95 -2.01 11.65
N ALA A 248 19.70 -0.92 11.51
CA ALA A 248 20.24 -0.14 12.63
C ALA A 248 19.23 0.87 13.21
N GLN A 249 18.14 1.14 12.49
CA GLN A 249 17.18 2.21 12.81
C GLN A 249 16.02 1.77 13.72
N LEU A 250 16.16 0.65 14.42
CA LEU A 250 15.09 0.03 15.23
C LEU A 250 14.49 0.96 16.30
N CYS A 251 15.26 1.89 16.88
CA CYS A 251 14.76 2.84 17.88
C CYS A 251 14.65 4.29 17.35
N ARG A 252 14.77 4.51 16.04
CA ARG A 252 14.76 5.86 15.45
C ARG A 252 13.52 6.66 15.84
N PHE A 253 12.37 6.01 15.90
CA PHE A 253 11.10 6.63 16.30
C PHE A 253 11.07 7.24 17.71
N ASN A 254 12.04 6.89 18.57
CA ASN A 254 12.17 7.41 19.93
C ASN A 254 13.04 8.68 20.00
N ASN A 255 13.67 9.07 18.89
CA ASN A 255 14.45 10.30 18.80
C ASN A 255 13.63 11.39 18.07
N PRO A 256 13.08 12.39 18.77
CA PRO A 256 12.30 13.46 18.15
C PRO A 256 13.14 14.38 17.24
N GLU A 257 14.46 14.41 17.44
CA GLU A 257 15.41 15.24 16.68
C GLU A 257 15.95 14.55 15.43
N ASP A 258 15.56 13.29 15.18
CA ASP A 258 16.00 12.57 13.98
C ASP A 258 15.42 13.23 12.70
N PRO A 259 16.21 13.44 11.63
CA PRO A 259 15.70 13.99 10.38
C PRO A 259 14.54 13.19 9.75
N HIS A 260 14.37 11.92 10.12
CA HIS A 260 13.27 11.07 9.69
C HIS A 260 12.12 10.95 10.69
N ALA A 261 12.17 11.65 11.83
CA ALA A 261 11.08 11.68 12.81
C ALA A 261 9.70 12.03 12.21
N PRO A 262 9.58 12.92 11.19
CA PRO A 262 8.28 13.12 10.51
C PRO A 262 7.73 11.86 9.85
N LYS A 263 8.59 10.98 9.33
CA LYS A 263 8.17 9.70 8.73
C LYS A 263 7.69 8.73 9.82
N ASP A 264 8.40 8.62 10.94
CA ASP A 264 7.96 7.80 12.08
C ASP A 264 6.64 8.30 12.70
N LYS A 265 6.41 9.62 12.74
CA LYS A 265 5.10 10.22 13.10
C LYS A 265 4.02 9.84 12.09
N GLY A 266 4.32 9.92 10.79
CA GLY A 266 3.43 9.51 9.71
C GLY A 266 3.05 8.02 9.79
N PHE A 267 4.02 7.16 10.10
CA PHE A 267 3.77 5.74 10.33
C PHE A 267 2.88 5.53 11.56
N LYS A 268 3.19 6.18 12.70
CA LYS A 268 2.34 6.11 13.90
C LYS A 268 0.90 6.51 13.59
N GLY A 269 0.67 7.58 12.83
CA GLY A 269 -0.67 7.99 12.44
C GLY A 269 -1.41 6.96 11.59
N ASN A 270 -0.71 6.17 10.76
CA ASN A 270 -1.32 5.07 10.02
C ASN A 270 -1.57 3.84 10.91
N LEU A 271 -0.69 3.58 11.89
CA LEU A 271 -0.90 2.53 12.88
C LEU A 271 -2.13 2.83 13.74
N ASP A 272 -2.28 4.09 14.18
CA ASP A 272 -3.45 4.55 14.93
C ASP A 272 -4.75 4.38 14.10
N LYS A 273 -4.70 4.63 12.78
CA LYS A 273 -5.84 4.32 11.88
C LYS A 273 -6.15 2.83 11.82
N THR A 274 -5.13 1.97 11.79
CA THR A 274 -5.33 0.51 11.85
C THR A 274 -6.01 0.11 13.15
N PHE A 275 -5.58 0.65 14.30
CA PHE A 275 -6.22 0.37 15.58
C PHE A 275 -7.63 0.95 15.69
N ALA A 276 -7.96 2.01 14.97
CA ALA A 276 -9.32 2.53 14.94
C ALA A 276 -10.33 1.64 14.18
N LEU A 277 -9.88 0.58 13.48
CA LEU A 277 -10.77 -0.24 12.64
C LEU A 277 -11.87 -0.95 13.43
N ASN A 278 -11.60 -1.44 14.64
CA ASN A 278 -12.62 -2.05 15.51
C ASN A 278 -13.56 -1.03 16.17
N ASN A 279 -13.30 0.28 16.00
CA ASN A 279 -14.05 1.39 16.59
C ASN A 279 -14.68 2.28 15.49
N GLY A 280 -15.13 1.68 14.39
CA GLY A 280 -15.80 2.38 13.29
C GLY A 280 -14.86 3.17 12.37
N GLY A 281 -13.54 2.98 12.48
CA GLY A 281 -12.55 3.54 11.55
C GLY A 281 -12.70 3.00 10.12
N TYR A 282 -12.04 3.65 9.16
CA TYR A 282 -12.08 3.25 7.75
C TYR A 282 -10.80 2.52 7.34
N PHE A 283 -10.91 1.61 6.38
CA PHE A 283 -9.76 0.94 5.76
C PHE A 283 -9.35 1.69 4.49
N GLY A 284 -8.21 2.38 4.50
CA GLY A 284 -7.73 3.15 3.36
C GLY A 284 -6.82 4.32 3.73
N PHE A 285 -6.39 5.10 2.74
CA PHE A 285 -5.48 6.23 2.95
C PHE A 285 -6.14 7.38 3.73
N ASN A 286 -7.32 7.78 3.28
CA ASN A 286 -8.20 8.74 3.93
C ASN A 286 -9.66 8.35 3.68
N LYS A 287 -10.60 9.07 4.29
CA LYS A 287 -12.04 8.78 4.14
C LYS A 287 -12.52 8.84 2.68
N ASP A 288 -12.01 9.78 1.89
CA ASP A 288 -12.37 9.91 0.47
C ASP A 288 -11.83 8.75 -0.39
N ALA A 289 -10.73 8.14 0.07
CA ALA A 289 -10.05 7.01 -0.52
C ALA A 289 -10.30 5.70 0.26
N GLU A 290 -11.39 5.64 1.05
CA GLU A 290 -11.77 4.43 1.75
C GLU A 290 -11.99 3.28 0.76
N LEU A 291 -11.49 2.11 1.13
CA LEU A 291 -11.70 0.83 0.50
C LEU A 291 -12.75 0.10 1.35
N GLU A 292 -13.99 0.12 0.90
CA GLU A 292 -15.08 -0.55 1.62
C GLU A 292 -14.78 -2.05 1.74
N LEU A 293 -15.00 -2.57 2.94
CA LEU A 293 -14.88 -3.98 3.24
C LEU A 293 -16.27 -4.59 3.39
N SER A 294 -16.49 -5.75 2.79
CA SER A 294 -17.69 -6.52 3.06
C SER A 294 -17.76 -6.91 4.54
N PRO A 295 -18.97 -7.16 5.10
CA PRO A 295 -19.12 -7.48 6.52
C PRO A 295 -18.24 -8.63 7.00
N GLU A 296 -17.97 -9.61 6.14
CA GLU A 296 -17.13 -10.75 6.47
C GLU A 296 -15.64 -10.36 6.62
N VAL A 297 -15.08 -9.67 5.62
CA VAL A 297 -13.67 -9.24 5.66
C VAL A 297 -13.47 -8.19 6.74
N ARG A 298 -14.44 -7.29 6.91
CA ARG A 298 -14.44 -6.29 7.97
C ARG A 298 -14.30 -6.93 9.35
N LYS A 299 -15.11 -7.96 9.65
CA LYS A 299 -15.02 -8.70 10.92
C LYS A 299 -13.65 -9.31 11.14
N ALA A 300 -13.03 -9.90 10.12
CA ALA A 300 -11.68 -10.48 10.26
C ALA A 300 -10.61 -9.41 10.56
N VAL A 301 -10.69 -8.24 9.91
CA VAL A 301 -9.80 -7.11 10.14
C VAL A 301 -10.00 -6.53 11.55
N GLU A 302 -11.25 -6.35 11.99
CA GLU A 302 -11.58 -5.87 13.32
C GLU A 302 -11.15 -6.87 14.41
N GLU A 303 -11.36 -8.16 14.18
CA GLU A 303 -10.94 -9.24 15.09
C GLU A 303 -9.42 -9.26 15.28
N VAL A 304 -8.63 -8.97 14.25
CA VAL A 304 -7.16 -8.83 14.39
C VAL A 304 -6.78 -7.71 15.37
N VAL A 305 -7.45 -6.56 15.26
CA VAL A 305 -7.19 -5.40 16.11
C VAL A 305 -7.69 -5.64 17.53
N GLU A 306 -8.91 -6.15 17.68
CA GLU A 306 -9.48 -6.49 18.99
C GLU A 306 -8.59 -7.48 19.74
N ASN A 307 -8.09 -8.52 19.08
CA ASN A 307 -7.22 -9.50 19.71
C ASN A 307 -5.86 -8.93 20.09
N PHE A 308 -5.31 -8.01 19.29
CA PHE A 308 -4.08 -7.32 19.65
C PHE A 308 -4.28 -6.45 20.91
N GLU A 309 -5.35 -5.65 20.96
CA GLU A 309 -5.63 -4.75 22.08
C GLU A 309 -5.97 -5.49 23.37
N ASN A 310 -6.76 -6.56 23.26
CA ASN A 310 -7.24 -7.33 24.40
C ASN A 310 -6.32 -8.51 24.78
N LYS A 311 -5.21 -8.70 24.05
CA LYS A 311 -4.29 -9.83 24.23
C LYS A 311 -5.01 -11.20 24.18
N SER A 312 -6.01 -11.31 23.32
CA SER A 312 -6.86 -12.50 23.18
C SER A 312 -6.61 -13.25 21.89
N ASP A 313 -7.15 -14.47 21.78
CA ASP A 313 -7.02 -15.33 20.59
C ASP A 313 -8.39 -15.83 20.12
N LYS A 314 -9.31 -14.90 19.86
CA LYS A 314 -10.59 -15.22 19.20
C LYS A 314 -10.36 -15.15 17.69
N SER A 315 -10.22 -16.29 17.00
CA SER A 315 -9.85 -16.30 15.57
C SER A 315 -10.97 -16.70 14.61
N LEU A 316 -12.24 -16.68 15.01
CA LEU A 316 -13.33 -17.23 14.19
C LEU A 316 -13.49 -16.52 12.84
N ALA A 317 -13.51 -15.18 12.83
CA ALA A 317 -13.70 -14.43 11.59
C ALA A 317 -12.44 -14.52 10.71
N LEU A 318 -11.26 -14.44 11.32
CA LEU A 318 -9.98 -14.59 10.63
C LEU A 318 -9.85 -15.99 10.01
N ASP A 319 -10.11 -17.05 10.77
CA ASP A 319 -10.00 -18.44 10.29
C ASP A 319 -11.00 -18.71 9.15
N THR A 320 -12.21 -18.15 9.25
CA THR A 320 -13.21 -18.21 8.17
C THR A 320 -12.71 -17.55 6.89
N LEU A 321 -12.08 -16.39 7.00
CA LEU A 321 -11.49 -15.69 5.84
C LEU A 321 -10.31 -16.48 5.25
N LEU A 322 -9.46 -17.06 6.10
CA LEU A 322 -8.25 -17.80 5.71
C LEU A 322 -8.54 -19.15 5.05
N ALA A 323 -9.70 -19.75 5.32
CA ALA A 323 -10.13 -21.01 4.73
C ALA A 323 -10.53 -20.90 3.24
N LYS A 324 -10.58 -19.68 2.69
CA LYS A 324 -10.88 -19.38 1.28
C LYS A 324 -9.62 -19.27 0.41
#